data_AF-A0ABD0PC16-F1
#
_entry.id   AF-A0ABD0PC16-F1
#
_cell.length_a   1.000
_cell.length_b   1.000
_cell.length_c   1.000
_cell.angle_alpha   90.00
_cell.angle_beta   90.00
_cell.angle_gamma   90.00
#
_symmetry.space_group_name_H-M   'P 1'
#
loop_
_entity.id
_entity.type
_entity.pdbx_description
1 polymer ?
#
loop_
_entity_poly.entity_id
_entity_poly.type
_entity_poly.pdbx_seq_one_letter_code
_entity_poly.pdbx_strand_id
1 'polypeptide(L)' 'VTYNLEEGQVPETNMPVRFYIKPNRRDGSASILVAENLDYETTRFFTLRVRVQNVAAVPLASFTTVYVNIT' A
#
# COMPACT_ATOMS: atom_id res chain seq x y z
N VAL A 1 1.22 -10.84 11.93
CA VAL A 1 1.72 -10.39 10.61
C VAL A 1 1.76 -8.88 10.58
N THR A 2 2.59 -8.28 9.75
CA THR A 2 2.60 -6.83 9.48
C THR A 2 2.44 -6.58 7.99
N TYR A 3 1.75 -5.48 7.67
CA TYR A 3 1.43 -5.06 6.32
C TYR A 3 2.10 -3.72 6.06
N ASN A 4 2.81 -3.60 4.95
CA ASN A 4 3.48 -2.37 4.51
C ASN A 4 3.22 -2.14 3.03
N LEU A 5 3.21 -0.86 2.64
CA LEU A 5 3.38 -0.47 1.24
C LEU A 5 4.88 -0.33 0.98
N GLU A 6 5.38 -0.94 -0.09
CA GLU A 6 6.74 -0.70 -0.55
C GLU A 6 6.88 0.76 -1.03
N GLU A 7 8.07 1.33 -0.85
CA GLU A 7 8.34 2.71 -1.25
C GLU A 7 8.35 2.82 -2.78
N GLY A 8 7.57 3.77 -3.29
CA GLY A 8 7.51 4.11 -4.71
C GLY A 8 8.70 4.95 -5.16
N GLN A 9 8.84 5.10 -6.48
CA GLN A 9 9.82 6.00 -7.10
C GLN A 9 9.17 7.04 -8.03
N VAL A 10 7.89 6.84 -8.37
CA VAL A 10 7.09 7.71 -9.25
C VAL A 10 5.68 7.93 -8.65
N PRO A 11 4.93 8.97 -9.09
CA PRO A 11 3.58 9.25 -8.61
C PRO A 11 2.66 8.04 -8.57
N GLU A 12 2.64 7.26 -9.65
CA GLU A 12 1.82 6.06 -9.82
C GLU A 12 2.15 4.97 -8.81
N THR A 13 3.33 5.02 -8.18
CA THR A 13 3.81 4.04 -7.20
C THR A 13 3.74 4.54 -5.76
N ASN A 14 2.92 5.56 -5.48
CA ASN A 14 2.78 6.17 -4.14
C ASN A 14 3.96 7.09 -3.74
N MET A 15 4.56 7.82 -4.70
CA MET A 15 5.59 8.83 -4.42
C MET A 15 5.22 10.21 -5.02
N PRO A 16 4.87 11.23 -4.21
CA PRO A 16 4.84 11.23 -2.75
C PRO A 16 3.73 10.32 -2.20
N VAL A 17 3.77 10.06 -0.88
CA VAL A 17 2.79 9.20 -0.20
C VAL A 17 1.38 9.78 -0.34
N ARG A 18 0.51 9.07 -1.07
CA ARG A 18 -0.93 9.35 -1.22
C ARG A 18 -1.81 8.26 -0.62
N PHE A 19 -1.25 7.09 -0.35
CA PHE A 19 -1.89 5.94 0.28
C PHE A 19 -1.07 5.46 1.47
N TYR A 20 -1.75 5.04 2.53
CA TYR A 20 -1.15 4.36 3.67
C TYR A 20 -1.93 3.11 4.02
N ILE A 21 -1.27 2.17 4.71
CA ILE A 21 -1.88 0.92 5.14
C ILE A 21 -2.12 0.95 6.65
N LYS A 22 -3.34 0.61 7.06
CA LYS A 22 -3.75 0.53 8.47
C LYS A 22 -4.05 -0.93 8.81
N PRO A 23 -3.17 -1.63 9.55
CA PRO A 23 -3.43 -2.99 9.99
C PRO A 23 -4.60 -3.04 10.99
N ASN A 24 -5.48 -4.03 10.82
CA ASN A 24 -6.48 -4.41 11.80
C ASN A 24 -5.97 -5.61 12.61
N ARG A 25 -5.65 -5.37 13.89
CA ARG A 25 -5.10 -6.41 14.75
C ARG A 25 -6.13 -7.43 15.24
N ARG A 26 -7.43 -7.16 15.12
CA ARG A 26 -8.47 -8.08 15.61
C ARG A 26 -8.62 -9.32 14.74
N ASP A 27 -8.57 -9.15 13.43
CA ASP A 27 -8.79 -10.22 12.44
C ASP A 27 -7.58 -10.45 11.54
N GLY A 28 -6.51 -9.69 11.73
CA GLY A 28 -5.29 -9.79 10.91
C GLY A 28 -5.44 -9.20 9.51
N SER A 29 -6.53 -8.47 9.21
CA SER A 29 -6.70 -7.75 7.95
C SER A 29 -5.92 -6.43 7.93
N ALA A 30 -5.94 -5.74 6.80
CA ALA A 30 -5.44 -4.38 6.68
C ALA A 30 -6.29 -3.58 5.67
N SER A 31 -6.42 -2.28 5.91
CA SER A 31 -7.09 -1.35 5.00
C SER A 31 -6.07 -0.44 4.33
N ILE A 32 -6.22 -0.22 3.03
CA ILE A 32 -5.51 0.84 2.31
C ILE A 32 -6.39 2.08 2.36
N LEU A 33 -5.83 3.20 2.81
CA LEU A 33 -6.53 4.46 3.02
C LEU A 33 -5.82 5.57 2.26
N VAL A 34 -6.59 6.54 1.76
CA VAL A 34 -6.07 7.74 1.10
C VAL A 34 -5.53 8.70 2.17
N ALA A 35 -4.29 9.15 2.01
CA ALA A 35 -3.61 10.11 2.89
C ALA A 35 -3.80 11.56 2.44
N GLU A 36 -3.79 11.79 1.13
CA GLU A 36 -3.77 13.10 0.49
C GLU A 36 -4.68 13.10 -0.74
N ASN A 37 -5.09 14.28 -1.21
CA ASN A 37 -5.98 14.40 -2.37
C ASN A 37 -5.41 13.69 -3.61
N LEU A 38 -6.29 12.97 -4.30
CA LEU A 38 -5.99 12.28 -5.56
C LEU A 38 -6.50 13.16 -6.70
N ASP A 39 -5.63 13.44 -7.66
CA ASP A 39 -5.93 14.30 -8.80
C ASP A 39 -5.93 13.45 -10.06
N TYR A 40 -7.10 13.31 -10.70
CA TYR A 40 -7.28 12.43 -11.85
C TYR A 40 -6.45 12.90 -13.05
N GLU A 41 -6.43 14.21 -13.27
CA GLU A 41 -5.74 14.88 -14.36
C GLU A 41 -4.22 14.65 -14.30
N THR A 42 -3.65 14.66 -13.09
CA THR A 42 -2.22 14.37 -12.87
C THR A 42 -1.91 12.88 -12.82
N THR A 43 -2.72 12.06 -12.14
CA THR A 43 -2.44 10.63 -11.93
C THR A 43 -3.73 9.80 -11.92
N ARG A 44 -3.99 9.14 -13.05
CA ARG A 44 -5.24 8.37 -13.28
C ARG A 44 -5.25 6.99 -12.63
N PHE A 45 -4.09 6.42 -12.36
CA PHE A 45 -3.97 5.09 -11.79
C PHE A 45 -2.76 4.98 -10.86
N PHE A 46 -2.87 4.10 -9.87
CA PHE A 46 -1.79 3.75 -8.96
C PHE A 46 -1.56 2.24 -8.95
N THR A 47 -0.29 1.86 -8.82
CA THR A 47 0.17 0.49 -8.62
C THR A 47 0.84 0.40 -7.26
N LEU A 48 0.14 -0.18 -6.29
CA LEU A 48 0.60 -0.28 -4.91
C LEU A 48 1.16 -1.68 -4.66
N ARG A 49 2.46 -1.78 -4.34
CA ARG A 49 3.09 -3.04 -3.97
C ARG A 49 2.98 -3.23 -2.45
N VAL A 50 2.19 -4.21 -2.04
CA VAL A 50 1.97 -4.55 -0.63
C VAL A 50 2.91 -5.68 -0.23
N ARG A 51 3.65 -5.49 0.86
CA ARG A 51 4.45 -6.51 1.52
C ARG A 51 3.78 -6.95 2.81
N VAL A 52 3.57 -8.26 2.95
CA VAL A 52 3.09 -8.90 4.18
C VAL A 52 4.21 -9.75 4.75
N GLN A 53 4.48 -9.62 6.04
CA GLN A 53 5.52 -10.41 6.72
C GLN A 53 5.03 -10.95 8.07
N ASN A 54 5.53 -12.12 8.47
CA ASN A 54 5.27 -12.66 9.81
C ASN A 54 6.15 -11.98 10.88
N VAL A 55 5.82 -12.18 12.15
CA VAL A 55 6.58 -11.63 13.29
C VAL A 55 7.35 -12.79 13.92
N ALA A 56 8.48 -13.14 13.32
CA ALA A 56 9.37 -14.22 13.77
C ALA A 56 10.82 -13.74 13.77
N ALA A 57 11.71 -14.47 14.46
CA ALA A 57 13.14 -14.14 14.52
C ALA A 57 13.80 -14.13 13.12
N VAL A 58 13.34 -15.01 12.23
CA VAL A 58 13.63 -14.98 10.80
C VAL A 58 12.33 -14.74 10.04
N PRO A 59 12.07 -13.52 9.56
CA PRO A 59 10.80 -13.18 8.95
C PRO A 59 10.70 -13.73 7.51
N LEU A 60 9.54 -14.28 7.18
CA LEU A 60 9.13 -14.62 5.82
C LEU A 60 8.18 -13.53 5.32
N ALA A 61 8.34 -13.14 4.06
CA ALA A 61 7.52 -12.12 3.43
C ALA A 61 6.89 -12.63 2.13
N SER A 62 5.69 -12.13 1.83
CA SER A 62 4.99 -12.30 0.56
C SER A 62 4.55 -10.94 0.03
N PHE A 63 4.38 -10.85 -1.28
CA PHE A 63 4.11 -9.61 -1.98
C PHE A 63 2.89 -9.76 -2.87
N THR A 64 2.12 -8.68 -2.98
CA THR A 64 1.03 -8.56 -3.94
C THR A 64 0.94 -7.15 -4.51
N THR A 65 0.31 -7.01 -5.66
CA THR A 65 0.12 -5.71 -6.31
C THR A 65 -1.36 -5.36 -6.32
N VAL A 66 -1.70 -4.17 -5.84
CA VAL A 66 -3.05 -3.60 -5.88
C VAL A 66 -3.06 -2.50 -6.92
N TYR A 67 -3.96 -2.62 -7.89
CA TYR A 67 -4.20 -1.60 -8.91
C TYR A 67 -5.39 -0.74 -8.49
N VAL A 68 -5.21 0.58 -8.48
CA VAL A 68 -6.23 1.55 -8.10
C VAL A 68 -6.45 2.49 -9.28
N ASN A 69 -7.68 2.58 -9.79
CA ASN A 69 -8.06 3.58 -10.77
C ASN A 69 -8.76 4.73 -10.06
N ILE A 70 -8.42 5.97 -10.42
CA ILE A 70 -9.12 7.16 -9.96
C ILE A 70 -10.33 7.38 -10.89
N THR A 71 -11.47 7.74 -10.33
CA THR A 71 -12.75 7.92 -11.04
C THR A 71 -13.50 9.12 -10.52
#